data_AF-A0A9X0QUW1-F1
#
_entry.id   AF-A0A9X0QUW1-F1
#
_cell.length_a   1.000
_cell.length_b   1.000
_cell.length_c   1.000
_cell.angle_alpha   90.00
_cell.angle_beta   90.00
_cell.angle_gamma   90.00
#
_symmetry.space_group_name_H-M   'P 1'
#
loop_
_entity.id
_entity.type
_entity.pdbx_description
1 polymer ?
#
loop_
_entity_poly.entity_id
_entity_poly.type
_entity_poly.pdbx_seq_one_letter_code
_entity_poly.pdbx_strand_id
1 'polypeptide(L)'
;MTTDVNVLVRGQSNALLFVASGGASTLEHQLGARLGDVNVHILAQYYEDDSTIYSGTAFLNWDTDGEQQGLINFLEAQSADIKDNPTVTLWMHNEYDSNTYGVTTDHWVSEVTDDAVLVRSALAQGSATTPYVFTYVPYNYTQGDSPEAIRAGMQTLSADRSFNASYASTALEGIAMDGDGYRNSSHMGPTDAITIGERLADSMANTISALVRGDSGTSAGDVDNGNTDGAPVGGAAPSPTGGGTVFDFNTVADSPTWAQQTLDWQAGDKIDLSDVPLTGEDRPSALHWAGVDPDGSNQAYGVWQWGDGSGTLRADVTGDGLADMSFVLRGAPTLTAIDLILSTTGTSTGSPSSGGTVGEAGGGQTGSGTVFDFNTVADSPTWAQQTLDWQAGDKIDLSDVPLTGEDRPSALHWAGVDPDGSDQAYGVWQWGDGSGTLRADVTGDGLADMSFVLRGAPTLTAFDLLLA
;
A
#
# COMPACT_ATOMS: atom_id res chain seq x y z
N MET A 1 -20.20 3.33 -19.69
CA MET A 1 -21.03 2.28 -19.06
C MET A 1 -20.29 1.96 -17.78
N THR A 2 -20.97 2.01 -16.64
CA THR A 2 -20.39 1.58 -15.37
C THR A 2 -20.13 0.08 -15.46
N THR A 3 -18.95 -0.37 -15.04
CA THR A 3 -18.67 -1.81 -14.97
C THR A 3 -18.95 -2.27 -13.56
N ASP A 4 -19.78 -3.30 -13.41
CA ASP A 4 -20.19 -3.80 -12.09
C ASP A 4 -19.30 -4.99 -11.68
N VAL A 5 -18.94 -5.07 -10.41
CA VAL A 5 -18.18 -6.18 -9.82
C VAL A 5 -18.84 -6.59 -8.51
N ASN A 6 -18.82 -7.88 -8.20
CA ASN A 6 -19.28 -8.37 -6.90
C ASN A 6 -18.09 -8.65 -5.98
N VAL A 7 -18.29 -8.46 -4.68
CA VAL A 7 -17.43 -8.99 -3.62
C VAL A 7 -18.26 -9.91 -2.75
N LEU A 8 -18.04 -11.23 -2.86
CA LEU A 8 -18.63 -12.23 -2.00
C LEU A 8 -17.87 -12.29 -0.69
N VAL A 9 -18.51 -11.95 0.43
CA VAL A 9 -17.93 -12.12 1.76
C VAL A 9 -18.31 -13.50 2.29
N ARG A 10 -17.32 -14.38 2.40
CA ARG A 10 -17.45 -15.72 2.95
C ARG A 10 -16.72 -15.82 4.28
N GLY A 11 -17.37 -16.35 5.32
CA GLY A 11 -16.67 -16.53 6.59
C GLY A 11 -17.51 -16.93 7.79
N GLN A 12 -17.00 -16.57 8.98
CA GLN A 12 -17.60 -16.88 10.29
C GLN A 12 -17.95 -15.61 11.09
N SER A 13 -17.74 -15.64 12.40
CA SER A 13 -18.02 -14.55 13.35
C SER A 13 -17.35 -13.24 12.97
N ASN A 14 -16.07 -13.25 12.61
CA ASN A 14 -15.39 -12.01 12.25
C ASN A 14 -15.81 -11.49 10.86
N ALA A 15 -16.20 -12.35 9.92
CA ALA A 15 -16.82 -11.92 8.67
C ALA A 15 -18.18 -11.26 8.91
N LEU A 16 -18.98 -11.82 9.83
CA LEU A 16 -20.23 -11.21 10.27
C LEU A 16 -19.98 -9.83 10.87
N LEU A 17 -19.03 -9.72 11.80
CA LEU A 17 -18.68 -8.45 12.45
C LEU A 17 -18.11 -7.42 11.48
N PHE A 18 -17.34 -7.86 10.48
CA PHE A 18 -16.86 -7.02 9.39
C PHE A 18 -18.01 -6.40 8.61
N VAL A 19 -19.04 -7.19 8.28
CA VAL A 19 -20.25 -6.69 7.59
C VAL A 19 -21.08 -5.80 8.53
N ALA A 20 -21.43 -6.30 9.72
CA ALA A 20 -22.34 -5.64 10.66
C ALA A 20 -21.78 -4.34 11.26
N SER A 21 -20.45 -4.22 11.34
CA SER A 21 -19.77 -3.07 11.95
C SER A 21 -19.24 -2.05 10.94
N GLY A 22 -19.65 -2.16 9.67
CA GLY A 22 -19.35 -1.17 8.63
C GLY A 22 -18.05 -1.36 7.87
N GLY A 23 -17.33 -2.47 8.08
CA GLY A 23 -16.14 -2.82 7.30
C GLY A 23 -16.46 -3.09 5.83
N ALA A 24 -17.52 -3.86 5.56
CA ALA A 24 -17.94 -4.14 4.18
C ALA A 24 -18.41 -2.89 3.43
N SER A 25 -19.16 -2.00 4.07
CA SER A 25 -19.56 -0.72 3.47
C SER A 25 -18.36 0.20 3.23
N THR A 26 -17.35 0.14 4.12
CA THR A 26 -16.11 0.90 3.94
C THR A 26 -15.32 0.36 2.76
N LEU A 27 -15.18 -0.96 2.64
CA LEU A 27 -14.56 -1.64 1.51
C LEU A 27 -15.22 -1.23 0.19
N GLU A 28 -16.55 -1.31 0.11
CA GLU A 28 -17.34 -0.89 -1.07
C GLU A 28 -17.06 0.57 -1.44
N HIS A 29 -17.16 1.48 -0.47
CA HIS A 29 -16.94 2.91 -0.68
C HIS A 29 -15.53 3.22 -1.17
N GLN A 30 -14.51 2.64 -0.54
CA GLN A 30 -13.11 2.88 -0.86
C GLN A 30 -12.74 2.29 -2.23
N LEU A 31 -13.25 1.11 -2.57
CA LEU A 31 -13.07 0.55 -3.92
C LEU A 31 -13.74 1.42 -4.99
N GLY A 32 -14.97 1.87 -4.77
CA GLY A 32 -15.65 2.79 -5.69
C GLY A 32 -14.87 4.09 -5.88
N ALA A 33 -14.36 4.68 -4.81
CA ALA A 33 -13.55 5.89 -4.87
C ALA A 33 -12.23 5.69 -5.66
N ARG A 34 -11.57 4.54 -5.49
CA ARG A 34 -10.29 4.22 -6.16
C ARG A 34 -10.46 3.85 -7.63
N LEU A 35 -11.56 3.17 -7.98
CA LEU A 35 -11.77 2.60 -9.31
C LEU A 35 -12.63 3.50 -10.23
N GLY A 36 -13.27 4.53 -9.68
CA GLY A 36 -14.07 5.48 -10.44
C GLY A 36 -15.42 4.92 -10.86
N ASP A 37 -15.66 4.77 -12.17
CA ASP A 37 -16.92 4.29 -12.76
C ASP A 37 -17.13 2.76 -12.61
N VAL A 38 -16.80 2.21 -11.42
CA VAL A 38 -17.03 0.80 -11.06
C VAL A 38 -18.06 0.74 -9.93
N ASN A 39 -19.11 -0.05 -10.13
CA ASN A 39 -20.08 -0.32 -9.07
C ASN A 39 -19.67 -1.61 -8.35
N VAL A 40 -19.49 -1.54 -7.04
CA VAL A 40 -19.11 -2.71 -6.23
C VAL A 40 -20.35 -3.20 -5.49
N HIS A 41 -20.71 -4.46 -5.68
CA HIS A 41 -21.81 -5.10 -4.97
C HIS A 41 -21.27 -6.03 -3.89
N ILE A 42 -21.50 -5.71 -2.63
CA ILE A 42 -21.21 -6.64 -1.54
C ILE A 42 -22.29 -7.72 -1.52
N LEU A 43 -21.87 -8.97 -1.72
CA LEU A 43 -22.71 -10.16 -1.55
C LEU A 43 -22.38 -10.78 -0.19
N ALA A 44 -23.24 -10.54 0.79
CA ALA A 44 -23.09 -11.08 2.13
C ALA A 44 -24.45 -11.34 2.75
N GLN A 45 -24.62 -12.52 3.35
CA GLN A 45 -25.83 -12.89 4.09
C GLN A 45 -25.43 -13.69 5.34
N TYR A 46 -26.11 -13.44 6.45
CA TYR A 46 -25.88 -14.11 7.73
C TYR A 46 -27.20 -14.28 8.49
N TYR A 47 -27.24 -15.23 9.42
CA TYR A 47 -28.42 -15.63 10.23
C TYR A 47 -29.59 -16.28 9.48
N GLU A 48 -29.42 -16.61 8.20
CA GLU A 48 -30.41 -17.34 7.39
C GLU A 48 -29.87 -18.71 6.96
N ASP A 49 -30.76 -19.61 6.55
CA ASP A 49 -30.39 -20.94 6.06
C ASP A 49 -29.59 -20.87 4.75
N ASP A 50 -29.75 -19.80 3.96
CA ASP A 50 -29.03 -19.48 2.73
C ASP A 50 -28.03 -18.33 2.95
N SER A 51 -27.11 -18.52 3.89
CA SER A 51 -26.10 -17.50 4.24
C SER A 51 -24.76 -17.73 3.52
N THR A 52 -23.98 -16.66 3.41
CA THR A 52 -22.57 -16.73 3.00
C THR A 52 -21.62 -16.78 4.22
N ILE A 53 -22.17 -16.48 5.40
CA ILE A 53 -21.45 -16.34 6.66
C ILE A 53 -22.17 -17.12 7.76
N TYR A 54 -21.44 -18.03 8.42
CA TYR A 54 -21.96 -18.84 9.53
C TYR A 54 -21.05 -18.76 10.75
N SER A 55 -21.48 -18.01 11.77
CA SER A 55 -20.73 -17.88 13.03
C SER A 55 -20.66 -19.21 13.78
N GLY A 56 -19.51 -19.51 14.40
CA GLY A 56 -19.38 -20.68 15.25
C GLY A 56 -19.10 -22.00 14.52
N THR A 57 -18.73 -21.95 13.23
CA THR A 57 -18.62 -23.14 12.36
C THR A 57 -17.20 -23.33 11.85
N ALA A 58 -16.76 -24.56 11.66
CA ALA A 58 -15.48 -24.88 11.01
C ALA A 58 -15.72 -25.14 9.52
N PHE A 59 -14.95 -24.51 8.62
CA PHE A 59 -15.15 -24.67 7.17
C PHE A 59 -14.96 -26.13 6.77
N LEU A 60 -13.98 -26.80 7.38
CA LEU A 60 -13.70 -28.22 7.11
C LEU A 60 -14.86 -29.18 7.45
N ASN A 61 -15.98 -28.69 8.00
CA ASN A 61 -17.19 -29.45 8.27
C ASN A 61 -18.45 -28.92 7.53
N TRP A 62 -18.34 -27.85 6.73
CA TRP A 62 -19.50 -27.18 6.11
C TRP A 62 -20.31 -28.09 5.18
N ASP A 63 -19.67 -29.06 4.53
CA ASP A 63 -20.35 -30.05 3.69
C ASP A 63 -21.28 -30.96 4.50
N THR A 64 -20.92 -31.25 5.76
CA THR A 64 -21.69 -32.11 6.64
C THR A 64 -22.74 -31.39 7.46
N ASP A 65 -22.49 -30.12 7.78
CA ASP A 65 -23.33 -29.30 8.64
C ASP A 65 -24.38 -28.49 7.83
N GLY A 66 -24.19 -28.37 6.51
CA GLY A 66 -25.15 -27.83 5.54
C GLY A 66 -24.90 -26.38 5.11
N GLU A 67 -23.93 -25.71 5.75
CA GLU A 67 -23.52 -24.34 5.44
C GLU A 67 -23.01 -24.20 4.01
N GLN A 68 -22.30 -25.22 3.49
CA GLN A 68 -21.87 -25.20 2.09
C GLN A 68 -23.07 -25.13 1.15
N GLN A 69 -24.11 -25.94 1.39
CA GLN A 69 -25.33 -25.91 0.59
C GLN A 69 -26.08 -24.58 0.75
N GLY A 70 -26.07 -23.99 1.94
CA GLY A 70 -26.64 -22.66 2.20
C GLY A 70 -25.98 -21.57 1.35
N LEU A 71 -24.64 -21.54 1.28
CA LEU A 71 -23.93 -20.63 0.38
C LEU A 71 -24.31 -20.86 -1.09
N ILE A 72 -24.34 -22.11 -1.54
CA ILE A 72 -24.69 -22.40 -2.93
C ILE A 72 -26.11 -21.93 -3.26
N ASN A 73 -27.07 -22.16 -2.36
CA ASN A 73 -28.44 -21.67 -2.51
C ASN A 73 -28.49 -20.14 -2.62
N PHE A 74 -27.72 -19.43 -1.78
CA PHE A 74 -27.62 -17.97 -1.83
C PHE A 74 -27.11 -17.47 -3.18
N LEU A 75 -26.04 -18.06 -3.70
CA LEU A 75 -25.43 -17.68 -4.97
C LEU A 75 -26.36 -18.00 -6.16
N GLU A 76 -26.99 -19.17 -6.16
CA GLU A 76 -27.92 -19.56 -7.23
C GLU A 76 -29.16 -18.65 -7.27
N ALA A 77 -29.62 -18.18 -6.11
CA ALA A 77 -30.76 -17.28 -5.97
C ALA A 77 -30.49 -15.84 -6.44
N GLN A 78 -29.23 -15.45 -6.66
CA GLN A 78 -28.89 -14.15 -7.21
C GLN A 78 -29.49 -13.96 -8.61
N SER A 79 -29.81 -12.70 -8.94
CA SER A 79 -30.31 -12.35 -10.27
C SER A 79 -29.26 -12.63 -11.35
N ALA A 80 -29.70 -12.76 -12.60
CA ALA A 80 -28.79 -12.94 -13.74
C ALA A 80 -27.79 -11.77 -13.84
N ASP A 81 -28.26 -10.53 -13.69
CA ASP A 81 -27.42 -9.34 -13.77
C ASP A 81 -26.30 -9.33 -12.71
N ILE A 82 -26.55 -9.84 -11.50
CA ILE A 82 -25.51 -9.99 -10.47
C ILE A 82 -24.53 -11.11 -10.86
N LYS A 83 -25.03 -12.27 -11.32
CA LYS A 83 -24.17 -13.41 -11.69
C LYS A 83 -23.34 -13.17 -12.96
N ASP A 84 -23.74 -12.23 -13.81
CA ASP A 84 -22.98 -11.84 -15.00
C ASP A 84 -21.75 -10.98 -14.64
N ASN A 85 -21.70 -10.38 -13.44
CA ASN A 85 -20.56 -9.60 -12.97
C ASN A 85 -19.42 -10.49 -12.46
N PRO A 86 -18.15 -10.18 -12.76
CA PRO A 86 -17.02 -10.82 -12.09
C PRO A 86 -17.15 -10.71 -10.57
N THR A 87 -16.83 -11.80 -9.87
CA THR A 87 -17.09 -11.91 -8.43
C THR A 87 -15.81 -12.24 -7.67
N VAL A 88 -15.28 -11.31 -6.88
CA VAL A 88 -14.15 -11.59 -6.00
C VAL A 88 -14.64 -12.24 -4.72
N THR A 89 -14.13 -13.41 -4.36
CA THR A 89 -14.45 -14.06 -3.08
C THR A 89 -13.48 -13.59 -2.00
N LEU A 90 -13.94 -12.76 -1.08
CA LEU A 90 -13.22 -12.39 0.14
C LEU A 90 -13.40 -13.49 1.18
N TRP A 91 -12.31 -14.17 1.51
CA TRP A 91 -12.27 -15.26 2.46
C TRP A 91 -11.84 -14.78 3.85
N MET A 92 -12.77 -14.81 4.80
CA MET A 92 -12.59 -14.50 6.22
C MET A 92 -13.01 -15.69 7.08
N HIS A 93 -12.39 -16.86 6.82
CA HIS A 93 -12.80 -18.14 7.40
C HIS A 93 -11.59 -18.98 7.85
N ASN A 94 -11.24 -18.89 9.13
CA ASN A 94 -10.17 -19.72 9.70
C ASN A 94 -10.28 -19.94 11.21
N GLU A 95 -11.13 -19.19 11.92
CA GLU A 95 -11.16 -19.12 13.38
C GLU A 95 -11.39 -20.51 14.01
N TYR A 96 -12.49 -21.18 13.68
CA TYR A 96 -12.79 -22.52 14.19
C TYR A 96 -11.91 -23.64 13.61
N ASP A 97 -11.47 -23.51 12.36
CA ASP A 97 -10.50 -24.47 11.80
C ASP A 97 -9.18 -24.40 12.57
N SER A 98 -8.76 -23.19 12.97
CA SER A 98 -7.58 -22.97 13.81
C SER A 98 -7.76 -23.60 15.20
N ASN A 99 -9.00 -23.75 15.69
CA ASN A 99 -9.34 -24.45 16.93
C ASN A 99 -9.48 -25.98 16.78
N THR A 100 -9.24 -26.52 15.59
CA THR A 100 -9.36 -27.96 15.31
C THR A 100 -7.97 -28.59 15.32
N TYR A 101 -7.77 -29.67 16.09
CA TYR A 101 -6.48 -30.34 16.15
C TYR A 101 -6.18 -31.12 14.87
N GLY A 102 -4.96 -31.01 14.35
CA GLY A 102 -4.48 -31.85 13.25
C GLY A 102 -4.93 -31.38 11.86
N VAL A 103 -5.31 -30.10 11.72
CA VAL A 103 -5.46 -29.49 10.39
C VAL A 103 -4.09 -29.52 9.70
N THR A 104 -4.08 -29.93 8.45
CA THR A 104 -2.87 -29.95 7.61
C THR A 104 -3.09 -29.03 6.42
N THR A 105 -2.00 -28.49 5.88
CA THR A 105 -2.04 -27.62 4.70
C THR A 105 -2.71 -28.31 3.52
N ASP A 106 -2.34 -29.55 3.21
CA ASP A 106 -2.91 -30.32 2.09
C ASP A 106 -4.43 -30.51 2.23
N HIS A 107 -4.91 -30.83 3.43
CA HIS A 107 -6.34 -31.01 3.68
C HIS A 107 -7.08 -29.68 3.48
N TRP A 108 -6.59 -28.59 4.07
CA TRP A 108 -7.22 -27.28 3.93
C TRP A 108 -7.23 -26.80 2.47
N VAL A 109 -6.12 -26.96 1.74
CA VAL A 109 -6.01 -26.63 0.31
C VAL A 109 -7.00 -27.44 -0.53
N SER A 110 -7.13 -28.74 -0.26
CA SER A 110 -8.08 -29.61 -0.95
C SER A 110 -9.52 -29.11 -0.76
N GLU A 111 -9.93 -28.88 0.48
CA GLU A 111 -11.29 -28.44 0.79
C GLU A 111 -11.59 -27.07 0.16
N VAL A 112 -10.67 -26.10 0.24
CA VAL A 112 -10.86 -24.78 -0.39
C VAL A 112 -10.91 -24.87 -1.91
N THR A 113 -10.17 -25.82 -2.51
CA THR A 113 -10.23 -26.07 -3.96
C THR A 113 -11.59 -26.61 -4.37
N ASP A 114 -12.13 -27.56 -3.60
CA ASP A 114 -13.46 -28.12 -3.83
C ASP A 114 -14.56 -27.07 -3.62
N ASP A 115 -14.47 -26.23 -2.58
CA ASP A 115 -15.34 -25.07 -2.40
C ASP A 115 -15.32 -24.14 -3.62
N ALA A 116 -14.14 -23.78 -4.11
CA ALA A 116 -14.00 -22.88 -5.24
C ALA A 116 -14.66 -23.43 -6.50
N VAL A 117 -14.62 -24.74 -6.73
CA VAL A 117 -15.35 -25.38 -7.83
C VAL A 117 -16.86 -25.19 -7.67
N LEU A 118 -17.39 -25.38 -6.45
CA LEU A 118 -18.82 -25.23 -6.17
C LEU A 118 -19.28 -23.77 -6.32
N VAL A 119 -18.54 -22.82 -5.72
CA VAL A 119 -18.84 -21.38 -5.81
C VAL A 119 -18.82 -20.89 -7.25
N ARG A 120 -17.78 -21.25 -8.01
CA ARG A 120 -17.65 -20.91 -9.43
C ARG A 120 -18.78 -21.51 -10.25
N SER A 121 -19.15 -22.77 -9.98
CA SER A 121 -20.27 -23.41 -10.64
C SER A 121 -21.60 -22.72 -10.36
N ALA A 122 -21.88 -22.34 -9.11
CA ALA A 122 -23.12 -21.64 -8.73
C ALA A 122 -23.27 -20.28 -9.42
N LEU A 123 -22.14 -19.60 -9.64
CA LEU A 123 -22.06 -18.34 -10.38
C LEU A 123 -22.04 -18.53 -11.92
N ALA A 124 -21.87 -19.76 -12.42
CA ALA A 124 -21.56 -20.06 -13.81
C ALA A 124 -20.28 -19.35 -14.34
N GLN A 125 -19.29 -19.22 -13.46
CA GLN A 125 -18.04 -18.51 -13.69
C GLN A 125 -16.82 -19.44 -13.60
N GLY A 126 -15.64 -18.94 -13.99
CA GLY A 126 -14.37 -19.66 -13.88
C GLY A 126 -13.37 -18.92 -13.00
N SER A 127 -12.18 -19.50 -12.78
CA SER A 127 -11.16 -18.86 -11.94
C SER A 127 -10.77 -17.46 -12.42
N ALA A 128 -10.75 -17.21 -13.73
CA ALA A 128 -10.44 -15.91 -14.32
C ALA A 128 -11.42 -14.78 -13.93
N THR A 129 -12.69 -15.10 -13.61
CA THR A 129 -13.71 -14.11 -13.21
C THR A 129 -14.11 -14.22 -11.75
N THR A 130 -13.63 -15.27 -11.06
CA THR A 130 -13.89 -15.51 -9.64
C THR A 130 -12.59 -15.74 -8.85
N PRO A 131 -11.75 -14.70 -8.71
CA PRO A 131 -10.55 -14.78 -7.89
C PRO A 131 -10.89 -14.82 -6.40
N TYR A 132 -9.99 -15.41 -5.62
CA TYR A 132 -10.10 -15.45 -4.16
C TYR A 132 -9.11 -14.46 -3.52
N VAL A 133 -9.54 -13.81 -2.45
CA VAL A 133 -8.70 -12.94 -1.62
C VAL A 133 -8.75 -13.49 -0.21
N PHE A 134 -7.66 -14.12 0.20
CA PHE A 134 -7.53 -14.71 1.53
C PHE A 134 -7.13 -13.65 2.55
N THR A 135 -7.70 -13.78 3.74
CA THR A 135 -7.26 -13.08 4.95
C THR A 135 -7.20 -14.08 6.09
N TYR A 136 -6.20 -13.93 6.96
CA TYR A 136 -6.11 -14.71 8.18
C TYR A 136 -6.63 -13.88 9.35
N VAL A 137 -7.74 -14.31 9.96
CA VAL A 137 -8.33 -13.70 11.15
C VAL A 137 -7.57 -14.13 12.40
N PRO A 138 -6.98 -13.19 13.16
CA PRO A 138 -6.40 -13.50 14.47
C PRO A 138 -7.45 -14.11 15.39
N TYR A 139 -7.12 -15.22 16.06
CA TYR A 139 -8.07 -15.92 16.92
C TYR A 139 -7.33 -16.53 18.12
N ASN A 140 -7.93 -16.45 19.31
CA ASN A 140 -7.26 -16.86 20.55
C ASN A 140 -7.41 -18.35 20.86
N TYR A 141 -8.40 -19.02 20.27
CA TYR A 141 -8.66 -20.43 20.54
C TYR A 141 -8.06 -21.27 19.43
N THR A 142 -6.74 -21.41 19.42
CA THR A 142 -6.02 -22.20 18.42
C THR A 142 -5.48 -23.51 19.01
N GLN A 143 -5.33 -24.54 18.18
CA GLN A 143 -4.86 -25.86 18.56
C GLN A 143 -3.69 -26.31 17.70
N GLY A 144 -2.60 -26.73 18.33
CA GLY A 144 -1.43 -27.27 17.65
C GLY A 144 -0.89 -26.34 16.56
N ASP A 145 -0.53 -26.92 15.42
CA ASP A 145 0.04 -26.22 14.25
C ASP A 145 -1.04 -25.82 13.21
N SER A 146 -2.33 -25.90 13.58
CA SER A 146 -3.44 -25.60 12.66
C SER A 146 -3.40 -24.17 12.10
N PRO A 147 -3.11 -23.11 12.89
CA PRO A 147 -2.93 -21.76 12.37
C PRO A 147 -1.89 -21.66 11.25
N GLU A 148 -0.71 -22.25 11.46
CA GLU A 148 0.40 -22.24 10.52
C GLU A 148 0.04 -23.03 9.26
N ALA A 149 -0.61 -24.19 9.43
CA ALA A 149 -1.06 -25.02 8.33
C ALA A 149 -2.06 -24.29 7.41
N ILE A 150 -3.01 -23.55 8.00
CA ILE A 150 -4.01 -22.76 7.26
C ILE A 150 -3.34 -21.59 6.52
N ARG A 151 -2.46 -20.83 7.17
CA ARG A 151 -1.73 -19.73 6.51
C ARG A 151 -0.89 -20.24 5.35
N ALA A 152 -0.19 -21.36 5.54
CA ALA A 152 0.55 -22.02 4.47
C ALA A 152 -0.36 -22.46 3.32
N GLY A 153 -1.59 -22.88 3.61
CA GLY A 153 -2.61 -23.19 2.60
C GLY A 153 -3.06 -21.97 1.80
N MET A 154 -3.34 -20.84 2.46
CA MET A 154 -3.66 -19.57 1.82
C MET A 154 -2.53 -19.12 0.89
N GLN A 155 -1.28 -19.21 1.34
CA GLN A 155 -0.09 -18.90 0.54
C GLN A 155 0.04 -19.86 -0.65
N THR A 156 -0.13 -21.16 -0.43
CA THR A 156 -0.05 -22.17 -1.50
C THR A 156 -1.05 -21.89 -2.63
N LEU A 157 -2.31 -21.61 -2.28
CA LEU A 157 -3.34 -21.28 -3.26
C LEU A 157 -3.14 -19.90 -3.92
N SER A 158 -2.54 -18.94 -3.22
CA SER A 158 -2.21 -17.63 -3.78
C SER A 158 -1.05 -17.68 -4.78
N ALA A 159 -0.10 -18.59 -4.56
CA ALA A 159 0.98 -18.87 -5.50
C ALA A 159 0.51 -19.65 -6.74
N ASP A 160 -0.61 -20.39 -6.64
CA ASP A 160 -1.20 -21.10 -7.76
C ASP A 160 -1.99 -20.16 -8.69
N ARG A 161 -1.34 -19.75 -9.77
CA ARG A 161 -1.95 -18.91 -10.83
C ARG A 161 -3.21 -19.52 -11.45
N SER A 162 -3.34 -20.85 -11.47
CA SER A 162 -4.52 -21.52 -12.01
C SER A 162 -5.72 -21.42 -11.06
N PHE A 163 -5.45 -21.39 -9.76
CA PHE A 163 -6.46 -21.14 -8.73
C PHE A 163 -6.90 -19.67 -8.71
N ASN A 164 -6.03 -18.73 -9.09
CA ASN A 164 -6.30 -17.30 -9.20
C ASN A 164 -6.68 -16.69 -7.84
N ALA A 165 -5.74 -16.64 -6.90
CA ALA A 165 -5.95 -16.04 -5.60
C ALA A 165 -4.81 -15.10 -5.19
N SER A 166 -5.08 -14.34 -4.12
CA SER A 166 -4.10 -13.49 -3.43
C SER A 166 -4.29 -13.60 -1.92
N TYR A 167 -3.25 -13.29 -1.15
CA TYR A 167 -3.30 -13.29 0.30
C TYR A 167 -3.06 -11.88 0.84
N ALA A 168 -4.11 -11.24 1.35
CA ALA A 168 -4.05 -9.92 1.96
C ALA A 168 -3.53 -10.02 3.41
N SER A 169 -2.26 -10.39 3.54
CA SER A 169 -1.58 -10.71 4.82
C SER A 169 -1.57 -9.55 5.82
N THR A 170 -1.55 -8.30 5.34
CA THR A 170 -1.48 -7.09 6.16
C THR A 170 -2.83 -6.51 6.55
N ALA A 171 -3.94 -7.01 5.96
CA ALA A 171 -5.27 -6.42 6.17
C ALA A 171 -5.69 -6.42 7.64
N LEU A 172 -5.32 -7.47 8.39
CA LEU A 172 -5.65 -7.64 9.81
C LEU A 172 -4.44 -7.41 10.73
N GLU A 173 -3.34 -6.85 10.23
CA GLU A 173 -2.15 -6.64 11.05
C GLU A 173 -2.32 -5.48 12.05
N GLY A 174 -1.97 -5.72 13.32
CA GLY A 174 -1.96 -4.67 14.35
C GLY A 174 -3.34 -4.15 14.79
N ILE A 175 -4.44 -4.78 14.35
CA ILE A 175 -5.79 -4.45 14.81
C ILE A 175 -5.98 -4.82 16.29
N ALA A 176 -6.92 -4.18 16.97
CA ALA A 176 -7.09 -4.32 18.42
C ALA A 176 -7.75 -5.64 18.83
N MET A 177 -8.63 -6.20 18.00
CA MET A 177 -9.49 -7.36 18.30
C MET A 177 -10.22 -7.21 19.63
N ASP A 178 -10.82 -6.05 19.89
CA ASP A 178 -11.38 -5.70 21.20
C ASP A 178 -12.92 -5.74 21.27
N GLY A 179 -13.58 -6.36 20.29
CA GLY A 179 -15.03 -6.45 20.19
C GLY A 179 -15.71 -7.15 21.37
N ASP A 180 -14.99 -8.02 22.10
CA ASP A 180 -15.47 -8.67 23.33
C ASP A 180 -15.28 -7.82 24.59
N GLY A 181 -14.81 -6.57 24.46
CA GLY A 181 -14.63 -5.62 25.56
C GLY A 181 -13.22 -5.60 26.18
N TYR A 182 -12.25 -6.30 25.59
CA TYR A 182 -10.84 -6.25 25.97
C TYR A 182 -9.92 -6.52 24.77
N ARG A 183 -8.75 -5.87 24.74
CA ARG A 183 -7.78 -5.96 23.63
C ARG A 183 -7.25 -7.37 23.42
N ASN A 184 -6.99 -7.71 22.16
CA ASN A 184 -6.51 -9.01 21.69
C ASN A 184 -7.49 -10.15 22.06
N SER A 185 -8.79 -9.89 22.00
CA SER A 185 -9.82 -10.93 22.09
C SER A 185 -9.95 -11.68 20.75
N SER A 186 -11.03 -12.44 20.58
CA SER A 186 -11.32 -13.24 19.38
C SER A 186 -12.19 -12.52 18.35
N HIS A 187 -12.79 -11.38 18.70
CA HIS A 187 -13.73 -10.67 17.84
C HIS A 187 -13.27 -9.23 17.57
N MET A 188 -13.33 -8.81 16.32
CA MET A 188 -13.04 -7.43 15.91
C MET A 188 -14.08 -6.45 16.47
N GLY A 189 -13.62 -5.27 16.88
CA GLY A 189 -14.50 -4.14 17.17
C GLY A 189 -14.88 -3.37 15.90
N PRO A 190 -15.80 -2.38 15.99
CA PRO A 190 -16.17 -1.56 14.84
C PRO A 190 -15.00 -0.78 14.22
N THR A 191 -14.09 -0.26 15.04
CA THR A 191 -12.89 0.45 14.55
C THR A 191 -11.97 -0.47 13.74
N ASP A 192 -11.80 -1.72 14.20
CA ASP A 192 -11.04 -2.73 13.47
C ASP A 192 -11.72 -3.05 12.14
N ALA A 193 -13.03 -3.28 12.14
CA ALA A 193 -13.79 -3.59 10.93
C ALA A 193 -13.63 -2.52 9.84
N ILE A 194 -13.73 -1.24 10.21
CA ILE A 194 -13.52 -0.10 9.29
C ILE A 194 -12.09 -0.10 8.75
N THR A 195 -11.09 -0.21 9.63
CA THR A 195 -9.66 -0.24 9.27
C THR A 195 -9.35 -1.39 8.30
N ILE A 196 -9.90 -2.57 8.57
CA ILE A 196 -9.77 -3.75 7.70
C ILE A 196 -10.41 -3.48 6.33
N GLY A 197 -11.57 -2.81 6.29
CA GLY A 197 -12.23 -2.46 5.04
C GLY A 197 -11.40 -1.55 4.14
N GLU A 198 -10.73 -0.55 4.72
CA GLU A 198 -9.84 0.36 4.00
C GLU A 198 -8.63 -0.38 3.40
N ARG A 199 -7.97 -1.22 4.20
CA ARG A 199 -6.79 -2.01 3.82
C ARG A 199 -7.11 -3.10 2.80
N LEU A 200 -8.26 -3.75 2.93
CA LEU A 200 -8.74 -4.70 1.94
C LEU A 200 -9.03 -4.01 0.62
N ALA A 201 -9.59 -2.81 0.66
CA ALA A 201 -9.83 -2.06 -0.56
C ALA A 201 -8.51 -1.67 -1.27
N ASP A 202 -7.41 -1.45 -0.54
CA ASP A 202 -6.08 -1.27 -1.16
C ASP A 202 -5.58 -2.58 -1.80
N SER A 203 -5.69 -3.69 -1.05
CA SER A 203 -5.23 -5.00 -1.51
C SER A 203 -6.01 -5.51 -2.73
N MET A 204 -7.31 -5.21 -2.79
CA MET A 204 -8.23 -5.73 -3.81
C MET A 204 -8.35 -4.84 -5.05
N ALA A 205 -7.92 -3.58 -4.99
CA ALA A 205 -8.10 -2.62 -6.08
C ALA A 205 -7.52 -3.12 -7.40
N ASN A 206 -6.29 -3.66 -7.39
CA ASN A 206 -5.63 -4.17 -8.60
C ASN A 206 -6.36 -5.39 -9.18
N THR A 207 -6.76 -6.34 -8.33
CA THR A 207 -7.53 -7.52 -8.72
C THR A 207 -8.84 -7.13 -9.39
N ILE A 208 -9.60 -6.22 -8.78
CA ILE A 208 -10.89 -5.76 -9.33
C ILE A 208 -10.67 -4.96 -10.61
N SER A 209 -9.65 -4.11 -10.65
CA SER A 209 -9.32 -3.32 -11.83
C SER A 209 -9.00 -4.21 -13.04
N ALA A 210 -8.28 -5.32 -12.84
CA ALA A 210 -7.99 -6.29 -13.90
C ALA A 210 -9.27 -6.97 -14.41
N LEU A 211 -10.16 -7.38 -13.50
CA LEU A 211 -11.46 -7.98 -13.85
C LEU A 211 -12.31 -7.02 -14.71
N VAL A 212 -12.38 -5.76 -14.30
CA VAL A 212 -13.17 -4.72 -14.97
C VAL A 212 -12.68 -4.44 -16.40
N ARG A 213 -11.37 -4.53 -16.66
CA ARG A 213 -10.80 -4.34 -18.00
C ARG A 213 -11.04 -5.53 -18.93
N GLY A 214 -11.54 -6.66 -18.41
CA GLY A 214 -11.63 -7.91 -19.15
C GLY A 214 -10.26 -8.51 -19.44
N ASP A 215 -9.22 -8.06 -18.73
CA ASP A 215 -7.91 -8.68 -18.77
C ASP A 215 -8.06 -10.04 -18.11
N SER A 216 -8.19 -11.07 -18.95
CA SER A 216 -8.13 -12.48 -18.54
C SER A 216 -6.71 -12.89 -18.12
N GLY A 217 -5.84 -11.90 -17.87
CA GLY A 217 -4.56 -12.07 -17.24
C GLY A 217 -4.79 -12.61 -15.85
N THR A 218 -4.40 -13.87 -15.68
CA THR A 218 -4.04 -14.47 -14.39
C THR A 218 -3.59 -13.39 -13.42
N SER A 219 -4.20 -13.32 -12.23
CA SER A 219 -3.61 -12.55 -11.14
C SER A 219 -2.14 -12.93 -11.09
N ALA A 220 -1.26 -11.93 -11.09
CA ALA A 220 0.13 -12.12 -10.75
C ALA A 220 0.13 -12.79 -9.37
N GLY A 221 0.28 -14.11 -9.36
CA GLY A 221 0.47 -14.88 -8.15
C GLY A 221 1.67 -14.29 -7.42
N ASP A 222 1.39 -13.88 -6.18
CA ASP A 222 2.25 -13.26 -5.19
C ASP A 222 3.27 -12.20 -5.65
N VAL A 223 3.18 -11.04 -5.01
CA VAL A 223 4.33 -10.16 -4.83
C VAL A 223 5.18 -10.81 -3.72
N ASP A 224 5.86 -11.92 -4.04
CA ASP A 224 7.14 -12.31 -3.46
C ASP A 224 7.89 -13.32 -4.36
N ASN A 225 9.21 -13.14 -4.43
CA ASN A 225 10.18 -13.68 -5.37
C ASN A 225 10.26 -15.21 -5.52
N GLY A 226 10.35 -15.68 -6.77
CA GLY A 226 10.87 -17.02 -7.09
C GLY A 226 10.77 -17.42 -8.57
N ASN A 227 11.74 -17.04 -9.39
CA ASN A 227 11.81 -17.32 -10.84
C ASN A 227 12.41 -18.71 -11.19
N THR A 228 11.88 -19.37 -12.23
CA THR A 228 12.58 -20.02 -13.38
C THR A 228 11.49 -20.61 -14.31
N ASP A 229 11.48 -20.63 -15.66
CA ASP A 229 12.43 -20.38 -16.74
C ASP A 229 11.67 -19.95 -18.03
N GLY A 230 12.35 -19.27 -18.97
CA GLY A 230 11.74 -18.50 -20.06
C GLY A 230 11.58 -19.13 -21.46
N ALA A 231 10.96 -18.35 -22.37
CA ALA A 231 11.28 -18.19 -23.80
C ALA A 231 10.26 -17.23 -24.50
N PRO A 232 10.59 -16.57 -25.62
CA PRO A 232 9.99 -15.29 -26.03
C PRO A 232 9.09 -15.35 -27.27
N VAL A 233 7.99 -14.58 -27.29
CA VAL A 233 7.26 -14.11 -28.49
C VAL A 233 6.50 -12.84 -28.04
N GLY A 234 6.61 -11.62 -28.56
CA GLY A 234 6.87 -11.16 -29.92
C GLY A 234 5.57 -10.52 -30.45
N GLY A 235 5.37 -9.21 -30.27
CA GLY A 235 4.28 -8.47 -30.93
C GLY A 235 3.92 -7.14 -30.27
N ALA A 236 4.38 -6.03 -30.84
CA ALA A 236 4.10 -4.67 -30.41
C ALA A 236 2.75 -4.14 -30.96
N ALA A 237 2.01 -3.38 -30.15
CA ALA A 237 1.04 -2.37 -30.56
C ALA A 237 0.79 -1.37 -29.38
N PRO A 238 0.39 -0.12 -29.65
CA PRO A 238 0.78 1.04 -28.84
C PRO A 238 -0.08 1.28 -27.61
N SER A 239 0.60 1.75 -26.56
CA SER A 239 0.06 2.13 -25.25
C SER A 239 -0.59 3.52 -25.27
N PRO A 240 -1.71 3.76 -24.57
CA PRO A 240 -2.09 5.07 -24.08
C PRO A 240 -1.67 5.23 -22.61
N THR A 241 -0.62 6.03 -22.41
CA THR A 241 -0.33 6.91 -21.25
C THR A 241 -1.08 6.68 -19.93
N GLY A 242 -0.36 6.26 -18.87
CA GLY A 242 -0.66 6.76 -17.52
C GLY A 242 -0.27 5.92 -16.30
N GLY A 243 0.03 4.62 -16.41
CA GLY A 243 0.38 3.80 -15.24
C GLY A 243 1.45 2.79 -15.61
N GLY A 244 2.68 3.01 -15.16
CA GLY A 244 3.74 2.03 -15.33
C GLY A 244 3.78 1.03 -14.19
N THR A 245 4.52 -0.04 -14.42
CA THR A 245 4.80 -1.14 -13.49
C THR A 245 5.87 -0.71 -12.48
N VAL A 246 5.69 -1.07 -11.21
CA VAL A 246 6.76 -0.98 -10.20
C VAL A 246 7.46 -2.34 -10.14
N PHE A 247 8.77 -2.35 -10.37
CA PHE A 247 9.61 -3.53 -10.25
C PHE A 247 10.28 -3.51 -8.87
N ASP A 248 9.76 -4.33 -7.96
CA ASP A 248 10.20 -4.37 -6.58
C ASP A 248 11.32 -5.41 -6.36
N PHE A 249 12.32 -5.02 -5.58
CA PHE A 249 13.47 -5.84 -5.22
C PHE A 249 13.71 -5.70 -3.73
N ASN A 250 13.69 -6.84 -3.04
CA ASN A 250 13.77 -6.89 -1.58
C ASN A 250 15.07 -7.56 -1.12
N THR A 251 15.81 -8.24 -2.02
CA THR A 251 17.09 -8.86 -1.71
C THR A 251 18.10 -8.80 -2.86
N VAL A 252 19.39 -8.92 -2.55
CA VAL A 252 20.45 -9.06 -3.58
C VAL A 252 20.26 -10.31 -4.44
N ALA A 253 19.66 -11.38 -3.90
CA ALA A 253 19.42 -12.62 -4.64
C ALA A 253 18.40 -12.45 -5.78
N ASP A 254 17.60 -11.40 -5.72
CA ASP A 254 16.61 -11.06 -6.74
C ASP A 254 17.29 -10.57 -8.03
N SER A 255 18.56 -10.13 -7.97
CA SER A 255 19.28 -9.59 -9.13
C SER A 255 20.78 -9.91 -9.10
N PRO A 256 21.18 -11.19 -9.24
CA PRO A 256 22.58 -11.58 -9.13
C PRO A 256 23.43 -11.01 -10.28
N THR A 257 24.60 -10.47 -9.95
CA THR A 257 25.56 -9.84 -10.89
C THR A 257 25.94 -10.68 -12.11
N TRP A 258 25.84 -12.02 -12.01
CA TRP A 258 26.26 -12.98 -13.04
C TRP A 258 25.09 -13.62 -13.81
N ALA A 259 23.84 -13.42 -13.38
CA ALA A 259 22.63 -13.87 -14.08
C ALA A 259 21.61 -12.74 -14.11
N GLN A 260 21.98 -11.68 -14.83
CA GLN A 260 21.21 -10.43 -14.91
C GLN A 260 19.77 -10.69 -15.32
N GLN A 261 18.82 -10.18 -14.54
CA GLN A 261 17.43 -10.15 -14.95
C GLN A 261 17.22 -9.12 -16.06
N THR A 262 16.33 -9.40 -17.01
CA THR A 262 15.90 -8.42 -18.03
C THR A 262 14.46 -8.00 -17.75
N LEU A 263 14.24 -6.71 -17.56
CA LEU A 263 12.92 -6.13 -17.33
C LEU A 263 12.44 -5.47 -18.63
N ASP A 264 11.19 -5.73 -19.01
CA ASP A 264 10.55 -5.04 -20.13
C ASP A 264 10.04 -3.67 -19.63
N TRP A 265 10.78 -2.61 -19.95
CA TRP A 265 10.60 -1.26 -19.42
C TRP A 265 9.77 -0.38 -20.36
N GLN A 266 8.84 0.38 -19.78
CA GLN A 266 8.05 1.41 -20.44
C GLN A 266 8.01 2.72 -19.63
N ALA A 267 7.53 3.79 -20.27
CA ALA A 267 7.43 5.09 -19.62
C ALA A 267 6.39 5.07 -18.48
N GLY A 268 6.79 5.53 -17.31
CA GLY A 268 5.97 5.53 -16.09
C GLY A 268 6.28 4.38 -15.14
N ASP A 269 7.07 3.41 -15.57
CA ASP A 269 7.55 2.33 -14.68
C ASP A 269 8.45 2.90 -13.58
N LYS A 270 8.56 2.16 -12.47
CA LYS A 270 9.44 2.46 -11.34
C LYS A 270 10.23 1.23 -10.94
N ILE A 271 11.38 1.45 -10.32
CA ILE A 271 12.15 0.38 -9.66
C ILE A 271 12.14 0.69 -8.18
N ASP A 272 11.66 -0.26 -7.38
CA ASP A 272 11.71 -0.17 -5.93
C ASP A 272 12.90 -0.99 -5.41
N LEU A 273 13.75 -0.32 -4.64
CA LEU A 273 14.89 -0.87 -3.92
C LEU A 273 14.86 -0.42 -2.45
N SER A 274 13.73 0.13 -1.99
CA SER A 274 13.61 0.71 -0.66
C SER A 274 13.83 -0.32 0.44
N ASP A 275 13.37 -1.55 0.21
CA ASP A 275 13.42 -2.64 1.16
C ASP A 275 14.70 -3.51 1.05
N VAL A 276 15.61 -3.19 0.12
CA VAL A 276 16.88 -3.94 -0.02
C VAL A 276 17.77 -3.72 1.22
N PRO A 277 18.15 -4.77 1.96
CA PRO A 277 18.96 -4.62 3.15
C PRO A 277 20.36 -4.09 2.84
N LEU A 278 20.69 -2.92 3.39
CA LEU A 278 22.05 -2.38 3.34
C LEU A 278 22.93 -3.02 4.39
N THR A 279 24.15 -3.39 4.00
CA THR A 279 25.14 -4.02 4.89
C THR A 279 26.47 -3.24 4.86
N GLY A 280 27.37 -3.48 5.82
CA GLY A 280 28.61 -2.72 5.97
C GLY A 280 28.60 -1.76 7.16
N GLU A 281 29.79 -1.31 7.57
CA GLU A 281 30.01 -0.55 8.81
C GLU A 281 29.44 0.87 8.74
N ASP A 282 29.45 1.48 7.55
CA ASP A 282 29.06 2.87 7.30
C ASP A 282 27.73 3.00 6.53
N ARG A 283 26.85 2.01 6.65
CA ARG A 283 25.61 1.96 5.86
C ARG A 283 24.70 3.17 6.11
N PRO A 284 24.19 3.85 5.07
CA PRO A 284 23.17 4.88 5.19
C PRO A 284 21.80 4.25 5.49
N SER A 285 20.79 5.10 5.71
CA SER A 285 19.41 4.66 5.89
C SER A 285 18.70 4.27 4.59
N ALA A 286 19.27 4.60 3.43
CA ALA A 286 18.68 4.40 2.11
C ALA A 286 19.77 4.42 1.02
N LEU A 287 19.48 3.81 -0.13
CA LEU A 287 20.31 3.97 -1.34
C LEU A 287 20.14 5.37 -1.93
N HIS A 288 21.10 5.79 -2.76
CA HIS A 288 21.00 7.05 -3.51
C HIS A 288 21.20 6.82 -5.02
N TRP A 289 20.62 7.71 -5.84
CA TRP A 289 20.88 7.71 -7.28
C TRP A 289 22.24 8.36 -7.58
N ALA A 290 23.16 7.59 -8.17
CA ALA A 290 24.52 8.02 -8.50
C ALA A 290 24.69 8.42 -9.98
N GLY A 291 23.62 8.34 -10.80
CA GLY A 291 23.63 8.80 -12.19
C GLY A 291 24.05 7.74 -13.21
N VAL A 292 24.68 8.18 -14.30
CA VAL A 292 25.22 7.31 -15.37
C VAL A 292 26.73 7.19 -15.18
N ASP A 293 27.23 5.95 -15.09
CA ASP A 293 28.64 5.54 -14.97
C ASP A 293 29.51 6.55 -14.21
N PRO A 294 29.35 6.66 -12.88
CA PRO A 294 30.10 7.63 -12.11
C PRO A 294 31.59 7.26 -12.17
N ASP A 295 32.39 8.08 -12.85
CA ASP A 295 33.85 7.99 -13.05
C ASP A 295 34.69 8.04 -11.73
N GLY A 296 34.14 7.68 -10.56
CA GLY A 296 34.79 7.81 -9.26
C GLY A 296 34.09 7.10 -8.10
N SER A 297 34.63 7.31 -6.89
CA SER A 297 34.34 6.59 -5.63
C SER A 297 32.92 6.72 -5.04
N ASN A 298 31.96 7.31 -5.77
CA ASN A 298 30.59 7.53 -5.29
C ASN A 298 29.64 6.35 -5.62
N GLN A 299 30.17 5.14 -5.65
CA GLN A 299 29.37 3.93 -5.92
C GLN A 299 28.86 3.30 -4.62
N ALA A 300 29.51 3.57 -3.48
CA ALA A 300 29.11 3.06 -2.18
C ALA A 300 27.67 3.42 -1.86
N TYR A 301 26.81 2.41 -1.65
CA TYR A 301 25.38 2.58 -1.36
C TYR A 301 24.62 3.35 -2.46
N GLY A 302 25.07 3.22 -3.70
CA GLY A 302 24.53 3.94 -4.86
C GLY A 302 23.86 3.01 -5.90
N VAL A 303 22.94 3.58 -6.67
CA VAL A 303 22.33 2.98 -7.87
C VAL A 303 22.76 3.79 -9.10
N TRP A 304 23.22 3.13 -10.17
CA TRP A 304 23.68 3.83 -11.38
C TRP A 304 23.39 3.06 -12.66
N GLN A 305 23.27 3.80 -13.77
CA GLN A 305 23.18 3.24 -15.12
C GLN A 305 24.57 3.01 -15.68
N TRP A 306 24.78 1.87 -16.33
CA TRP A 306 26.02 1.56 -17.03
C TRP A 306 26.11 2.33 -18.36
N GLY A 307 27.22 3.04 -18.58
CA GLY A 307 27.36 4.06 -19.63
C GLY A 307 27.58 3.54 -21.06
N ASP A 308 27.55 2.22 -21.29
CA ASP A 308 27.76 1.62 -22.62
C ASP A 308 26.49 1.58 -23.49
N GLY A 309 25.37 2.09 -22.97
CA GLY A 309 24.08 2.10 -23.65
C GLY A 309 23.35 0.76 -23.65
N SER A 310 23.80 -0.23 -22.87
CA SER A 310 23.13 -1.53 -22.74
C SER A 310 21.76 -1.45 -22.05
N GLY A 311 21.48 -0.34 -21.35
CA GLY A 311 20.33 -0.24 -20.44
C GLY A 311 20.55 -0.98 -19.12
N THR A 312 21.78 -1.38 -18.79
CA THR A 312 22.09 -2.03 -17.51
C THR A 312 22.03 -1.04 -16.36
N LEU A 313 21.31 -1.39 -15.29
CA LEU A 313 21.40 -0.76 -13.99
C LEU A 313 22.25 -1.62 -13.04
N ARG A 314 22.91 -0.96 -12.10
CA ARG A 314 23.69 -1.58 -11.04
C ARG A 314 23.39 -0.90 -9.70
N ALA A 315 23.47 -1.67 -8.63
CA ALA A 315 23.41 -1.15 -7.28
C ALA A 315 24.49 -1.79 -6.41
N ASP A 316 25.08 -1.00 -5.52
CA ASP A 316 26.00 -1.43 -4.46
C ASP A 316 25.25 -1.24 -3.13
N VAL A 317 25.05 -2.32 -2.39
CA VAL A 317 24.31 -2.34 -1.12
C VAL A 317 25.20 -2.65 0.08
N THR A 318 26.46 -2.99 -0.18
CA THR A 318 27.48 -3.32 0.82
C THR A 318 28.45 -2.16 1.09
N GLY A 319 28.47 -1.17 0.18
CA GLY A 319 29.33 0.01 0.25
C GLY A 319 30.77 -0.24 -0.16
N ASP A 320 31.07 -1.39 -0.79
CA ASP A 320 32.44 -1.77 -1.15
C ASP A 320 32.93 -1.17 -2.48
N GLY A 321 32.05 -0.44 -3.19
CA GLY A 321 32.32 0.17 -4.48
C GLY A 321 32.22 -0.82 -5.64
N LEU A 322 31.72 -2.03 -5.42
CA LEU A 322 31.38 -3.00 -6.45
C LEU A 322 29.86 -3.17 -6.50
N ALA A 323 29.34 -3.48 -7.69
CA ALA A 323 27.92 -3.77 -7.82
C ALA A 323 27.58 -5.11 -7.16
N ASP A 324 26.61 -5.10 -6.27
CA ASP A 324 25.99 -6.28 -5.66
C ASP A 324 24.80 -6.78 -6.49
N MET A 325 24.11 -5.85 -7.17
CA MET A 325 22.95 -6.14 -8.02
C MET A 325 23.17 -5.67 -9.46
N SER A 326 22.62 -6.40 -10.43
CA SER A 326 22.65 -5.97 -11.83
C SER A 326 21.50 -6.53 -12.66
N PHE A 327 20.79 -5.63 -13.35
CA PHE A 327 19.69 -5.98 -14.25
C PHE A 327 19.69 -5.09 -15.51
N VAL A 328 18.99 -5.54 -16.54
CA VAL A 328 18.94 -4.91 -17.88
C VAL A 328 17.54 -4.41 -18.15
N LEU A 329 17.39 -3.14 -18.51
CA LEU A 329 16.11 -2.58 -18.94
C LEU A 329 15.98 -2.66 -20.47
N ARG A 330 15.05 -3.49 -20.94
CA ARG A 330 14.69 -3.59 -22.35
C ARG A 330 13.68 -2.50 -22.69
N GLY A 331 13.97 -1.68 -23.69
CA GLY A 331 13.19 -0.49 -24.04
C GLY A 331 14.03 0.78 -24.14
N ALA A 332 15.30 0.70 -23.74
CA ALA A 332 16.32 1.75 -23.81
C ALA A 332 15.90 3.09 -23.14
N PRO A 333 15.46 3.08 -21.87
CA PRO A 333 15.12 4.31 -21.19
C PRO A 333 16.35 5.14 -20.82
N THR A 334 16.16 6.45 -20.74
CA THR A 334 17.01 7.33 -19.92
C THR A 334 16.36 7.41 -18.55
N LEU A 335 17.03 6.90 -17.52
CA LEU A 335 16.50 6.93 -16.16
C LEU A 335 16.91 8.21 -15.44
N THR A 336 16.08 8.60 -14.49
CA THR A 336 16.38 9.64 -13.51
C THR A 336 16.03 9.15 -12.11
N ALA A 337 16.39 9.92 -11.08
CA ALA A 337 16.04 9.58 -9.69
C ALA A 337 14.53 9.40 -9.47
N ILE A 338 13.66 10.03 -10.28
CA ILE A 338 12.21 9.87 -10.15
C ILE A 338 11.75 8.45 -10.48
N ASP A 339 12.54 7.69 -11.24
CA ASP A 339 12.21 6.34 -11.69
C ASP A 339 12.57 5.28 -10.65
N LEU A 340 13.09 5.71 -9.50
CA LEU A 340 13.59 4.87 -8.41
C LEU A 340 12.90 5.20 -7.09
N ILE A 341 12.61 4.17 -6.31
CA ILE A 341 12.17 4.27 -4.92
C ILE A 341 13.30 3.65 -4.09
N LEU A 342 13.99 4.45 -3.28
CA LEU A 342 15.26 4.04 -2.64
C LEU A 342 15.23 4.08 -1.10
N SER A 343 14.10 4.43 -0.49
CA SER A 343 13.92 4.55 0.96
C SER A 343 12.56 4.02 1.43
N THR A 344 12.52 3.26 2.55
CA THR A 344 11.30 2.68 3.14
C THR A 344 10.34 3.69 3.76
N THR A 345 10.76 4.95 3.88
CA THR A 345 9.84 6.07 4.13
C THR A 345 9.27 6.53 2.80
N GLY A 346 8.05 6.10 2.50
CA GLY A 346 7.31 6.52 1.32
C GLY A 346 7.39 8.03 1.09
N THR A 347 7.90 8.36 -0.10
CA THR A 347 7.89 9.68 -0.76
C THR A 347 8.61 10.83 -0.05
N SER A 348 9.93 10.87 -0.17
CA SER A 348 10.62 12.17 -0.36
C SER A 348 10.94 12.34 -1.85
N THR A 349 10.21 13.26 -2.50
CA THR A 349 10.81 14.00 -3.61
C THR A 349 11.59 15.12 -2.96
N GLY A 350 12.92 15.02 -2.99
CA GLY A 350 13.83 16.05 -2.49
C GLY A 350 14.87 15.51 -1.52
N SER A 351 16.07 15.26 -2.04
CA SER A 351 17.29 15.45 -1.26
C SER A 351 18.19 16.38 -2.08
N PRO A 352 19.00 17.25 -1.45
CA PRO A 352 20.27 16.73 -0.99
C PRO A 352 20.81 17.31 0.34
N SER A 353 21.19 16.37 1.21
CA SER A 353 22.45 16.27 1.97
C SER A 353 22.96 17.41 2.88
N SER A 354 23.05 17.02 4.16
CA SER A 354 24.19 17.12 5.11
C SER A 354 24.92 18.46 5.34
N GLY A 355 24.80 18.96 6.57
CA GLY A 355 25.91 19.63 7.25
C GLY A 355 25.49 20.50 8.44
N GLY A 356 25.58 19.98 9.67
CA GLY A 356 25.52 20.85 10.85
C GLY A 356 25.29 20.14 12.17
N THR A 357 26.33 20.02 12.99
CA THR A 357 26.21 19.68 14.42
C THR A 357 25.98 20.98 15.21
N VAL A 358 24.81 21.15 15.82
CA VAL A 358 24.53 22.09 16.93
C VAL A 358 23.38 21.44 17.71
N GLY A 359 23.39 21.15 19.00
CA GLY A 359 24.02 21.75 20.16
C GLY A 359 22.91 21.81 21.21
N GLU A 360 22.87 20.82 22.12
CA GLU A 360 21.86 20.73 23.17
C GLU A 360 21.74 22.05 23.95
N ALA A 361 20.51 22.56 24.05
CA ALA A 361 20.11 23.47 25.12
C ALA A 361 18.65 23.25 25.51
N GLY A 362 18.44 22.24 26.37
CA GLY A 362 17.52 22.32 27.51
C GLY A 362 16.01 22.40 27.28
N GLY A 363 15.33 21.28 27.53
CA GLY A 363 14.07 21.29 28.30
C GLY A 363 12.86 20.60 27.65
N GLY A 364 12.61 19.35 28.05
CA GLY A 364 11.28 18.74 28.06
C GLY A 364 10.81 18.09 26.76
N GLN A 365 11.26 16.86 26.49
CA GLN A 365 10.63 15.97 25.51
C GLN A 365 9.20 15.59 25.93
N THR A 366 8.21 15.91 25.09
CA THR A 366 6.96 15.13 24.95
C THR A 366 6.37 15.37 23.55
N GLY A 367 6.39 14.36 22.68
CA GLY A 367 5.67 14.33 21.41
C GLY A 367 6.40 13.54 20.33
N SER A 368 5.85 12.40 19.91
CA SER A 368 6.37 11.55 18.82
C SER A 368 5.80 11.99 17.46
N GLY A 369 6.04 13.24 17.07
CA GLY A 369 5.57 13.78 15.80
C GLY A 369 6.67 13.81 14.74
N THR A 370 6.24 13.84 13.48
CA THR A 370 7.10 14.03 12.30
C THR A 370 7.51 15.50 12.21
N VAL A 371 8.77 15.76 11.84
CA VAL A 371 9.25 17.11 11.53
C VAL A 371 9.39 17.24 10.02
N PHE A 372 8.65 18.17 9.43
CA PHE A 372 8.74 18.51 8.01
C PHE A 372 9.70 19.68 7.83
N ASP A 373 10.88 19.41 7.26
CA ASP A 373 11.96 20.38 7.09
C ASP A 373 11.99 20.94 5.66
N PHE A 374 12.04 22.26 5.55
CA PHE A 374 12.16 22.98 4.28
C PHE A 374 13.38 23.89 4.35
N ASN A 375 14.33 23.66 3.45
CA ASN A 375 15.60 24.39 3.43
C ASN A 375 15.66 25.47 2.33
N THR A 376 14.77 25.41 1.31
CA THR A 376 14.69 26.44 0.27
C THR A 376 13.27 26.66 -0.26
N VAL A 377 13.00 27.85 -0.83
CA VAL A 377 11.74 28.15 -1.56
C VAL A 377 11.60 27.30 -2.82
N ALA A 378 12.71 26.87 -3.44
CA ALA A 378 12.68 26.04 -4.65
C ALA A 378 12.13 24.62 -4.38
N ASP A 379 12.12 24.19 -3.11
CA ASP A 379 11.55 22.92 -2.67
C ASP A 379 10.02 23.00 -2.46
N SER A 380 9.44 24.21 -2.48
CA SER A 380 8.00 24.46 -2.39
C SER A 380 7.45 24.88 -3.77
N PRO A 381 6.47 24.16 -4.36
CA PRO A 381 5.90 24.60 -5.62
C PRO A 381 4.96 25.79 -5.35
N THR A 382 5.29 26.95 -5.89
CA THR A 382 4.47 28.17 -5.82
C THR A 382 3.06 28.04 -6.45
N TRP A 383 2.75 26.89 -7.09
CA TRP A 383 1.48 26.63 -7.77
C TRP A 383 0.95 25.17 -7.68
N ALA A 384 1.78 24.20 -7.28
CA ALA A 384 1.35 22.82 -7.04
C ALA A 384 1.38 22.54 -5.53
N GLN A 385 0.25 22.79 -4.88
CA GLN A 385 0.13 22.73 -3.43
C GLN A 385 0.56 21.36 -2.90
N GLN A 386 1.66 21.30 -2.15
CA GLN A 386 2.06 20.07 -1.48
C GLN A 386 1.08 19.79 -0.35
N THR A 387 0.62 18.55 -0.24
CA THR A 387 -0.24 18.12 0.85
C THR A 387 0.57 17.31 1.84
N LEU A 388 0.52 17.71 3.10
CA LEU A 388 1.14 17.02 4.22
C LEU A 388 0.03 16.33 5.02
N ASP A 389 0.20 15.04 5.27
CA ASP A 389 -0.67 14.30 6.18
C ASP A 389 -0.24 14.63 7.63
N TRP A 390 -1.04 15.43 8.31
CA TRP A 390 -0.71 16.07 9.58
C TRP A 390 -1.35 15.36 10.78
N GLN A 391 -0.56 15.12 11.83
CA GLN A 391 -0.99 14.53 13.09
C GLN A 391 -0.64 15.40 14.31
N ALA A 392 -1.27 15.13 15.45
CA ALA A 392 -1.00 15.86 16.68
C ALA A 392 0.42 15.60 17.18
N GLY A 393 1.22 16.68 17.32
CA GLY A 393 2.62 16.62 17.75
C GLY A 393 3.62 16.75 16.60
N ASP A 394 3.16 16.72 15.36
CA ASP A 394 3.98 17.06 14.19
C ASP A 394 4.44 18.52 14.24
N LYS A 395 5.55 18.81 13.56
CA LYS A 395 6.13 20.15 13.47
C LYS A 395 6.54 20.49 12.05
N ILE A 396 6.46 21.77 11.73
CA ILE A 396 7.04 22.32 10.50
C ILE A 396 8.28 23.11 10.89
N ASP A 397 9.41 22.76 10.28
CA ASP A 397 10.67 23.46 10.46
C ASP A 397 10.95 24.35 9.25
N LEU A 398 11.00 25.65 9.52
CA LEU A 398 11.37 26.69 8.55
C LEU A 398 12.60 27.47 9.04
N SER A 399 13.31 26.96 10.04
CA SER A 399 14.42 27.69 10.68
C SER A 399 15.62 27.89 9.76
N ASP A 400 15.78 27.02 8.76
CA ASP A 400 16.85 27.11 7.78
C ASP A 400 16.42 27.76 6.45
N VAL A 401 15.16 28.21 6.32
CA VAL A 401 14.69 28.93 5.12
C VAL A 401 15.33 30.32 5.05
N PRO A 402 16.11 30.65 3.99
CA PRO A 402 16.75 31.95 3.89
C PRO A 402 15.74 33.08 3.67
N LEU A 403 15.69 34.06 4.58
CA LEU A 403 14.93 35.29 4.37
C LEU A 403 15.67 36.20 3.40
N THR A 404 14.96 36.72 2.40
CA THR A 404 15.52 37.60 1.37
C THR A 404 14.70 38.88 1.28
N GLY A 405 15.26 39.95 0.71
CA GLY A 405 14.60 41.28 0.69
C GLY A 405 15.35 42.34 1.50
N GLU A 406 15.05 43.62 1.23
CA GLU A 406 15.80 44.78 1.75
C GLU A 406 15.60 44.99 3.26
N ASP A 407 14.42 44.62 3.78
CA ASP A 407 13.98 44.83 5.17
C ASP A 407 13.80 43.52 5.96
N ARG A 408 14.53 42.46 5.58
CA ARG A 408 14.34 41.13 6.18
C ARG A 408 14.59 41.12 7.71
N PRO A 409 13.68 40.52 8.50
CA PRO A 409 13.90 40.30 9.92
C PRO A 409 14.97 39.22 10.14
N SER A 410 15.40 39.05 11.38
CA SER A 410 16.29 37.93 11.76
C SER A 410 15.57 36.58 11.85
N ALA A 411 14.24 36.59 11.78
CA ALA A 411 13.35 35.51 12.17
C ALA A 411 12.00 35.62 11.43
N LEU A 412 11.43 34.50 10.99
CA LEU A 412 10.01 34.45 10.61
C LEU A 412 9.15 34.47 11.87
N HIS A 413 7.94 35.01 11.77
CA HIS A 413 7.01 35.02 12.90
C HIS A 413 5.67 34.39 12.53
N TRP A 414 5.05 33.73 13.49
CA TRP A 414 3.69 33.26 13.36
C TRP A 414 2.73 34.46 13.41
N ALA A 415 2.04 34.72 12.31
CA ALA A 415 1.09 35.81 12.15
C ALA A 415 -0.35 35.43 12.55
N GLY A 416 -0.62 34.15 12.81
CA GLY A 416 -1.94 33.65 13.24
C GLY A 416 -2.79 33.12 12.09
N VAL A 417 -4.11 33.19 12.28
CA VAL A 417 -5.09 32.84 11.24
C VAL A 417 -5.48 34.14 10.53
N ASP A 418 -5.19 34.25 9.24
CA ASP A 418 -5.58 35.41 8.44
C ASP A 418 -6.98 35.17 7.83
N PRO A 419 -8.00 35.95 8.20
CA PRO A 419 -9.34 35.80 7.64
C PRO A 419 -9.53 36.52 6.31
N ASP A 420 -8.71 37.52 5.94
CA ASP A 420 -9.08 38.51 4.90
C ASP A 420 -7.94 38.95 3.96
N GLY A 421 -6.78 38.28 3.98
CA GLY A 421 -5.70 38.49 3.00
C GLY A 421 -4.94 39.80 3.22
N SER A 422 -4.59 40.09 4.47
CA SER A 422 -3.67 41.19 4.77
C SER A 422 -2.24 40.79 4.40
N ASP A 423 -1.53 41.65 3.67
CA ASP A 423 -0.11 41.46 3.34
C ASP A 423 0.73 41.39 4.63
N GLN A 424 1.08 40.18 5.06
CA GLN A 424 1.88 39.92 6.26
C GLN A 424 3.33 39.64 5.83
N ALA A 425 4.06 40.71 5.55
CA ALA A 425 5.47 40.62 5.16
C ALA A 425 6.27 39.84 6.21
N TYR A 426 7.02 38.84 5.76
CA TYR A 426 7.86 37.98 6.61
C TYR A 426 7.10 37.21 7.72
N GLY A 427 5.88 36.75 7.40
CA GLY A 427 5.01 36.00 8.31
C GLY A 427 4.71 34.58 7.83
N VAL A 428 4.31 33.72 8.78
CA VAL A 428 3.66 32.42 8.52
C VAL A 428 2.23 32.50 9.03
N TRP A 429 1.24 32.13 8.21
CA TRP A 429 -0.17 32.18 8.60
C TRP A 429 -0.97 31.01 8.07
N GLN A 430 -1.98 30.60 8.84
CA GLN A 430 -2.97 29.62 8.41
C GLN A 430 -4.16 30.35 7.77
N TRP A 431 -4.60 29.85 6.63
CA TRP A 431 -5.72 30.44 5.90
C TRP A 431 -7.05 30.13 6.59
N GLY A 432 -7.86 31.16 6.85
CA GLY A 432 -9.08 31.08 7.66
C GLY A 432 -10.31 30.42 7.01
N ASP A 433 -10.19 29.83 5.82
CA ASP A 433 -11.31 29.18 5.11
C ASP A 433 -11.59 27.74 5.57
N GLY A 434 -10.83 27.24 6.55
CA GLY A 434 -10.94 25.87 7.05
C GLY A 434 -10.27 24.81 6.17
N SER A 435 -9.56 25.20 5.10
CA SER A 435 -8.82 24.29 4.23
C SER A 435 -7.59 23.65 4.89
N GLY A 436 -7.15 24.16 6.05
CA GLY A 436 -5.90 23.74 6.67
C GLY A 436 -4.67 24.23 5.88
N THR A 437 -4.82 25.23 5.00
CA THR A 437 -3.72 25.76 4.21
C THR A 437 -2.79 26.62 5.06
N LEU A 438 -1.48 26.35 5.01
CA LEU A 438 -0.43 27.16 5.60
C LEU A 438 0.33 27.90 4.51
N ARG A 439 0.64 29.18 4.74
CA ARG A 439 1.44 30.00 3.84
C ARG A 439 2.56 30.70 4.58
N ALA A 440 3.68 30.87 3.90
CA ALA A 440 4.82 31.65 4.39
C ALA A 440 5.27 32.65 3.31
N ASP A 441 5.52 33.89 3.72
CA ASP A 441 6.22 34.91 2.95
C ASP A 441 7.64 35.04 3.53
N VAL A 442 8.66 34.75 2.72
CA VAL A 442 10.07 34.83 3.11
C VAL A 442 10.84 35.91 2.36
N THR A 443 10.20 36.57 1.40
CA THR A 443 10.74 37.67 0.61
C THR A 443 10.26 39.05 1.07
N GLY A 444 9.19 39.08 1.88
CA GLY A 444 8.58 40.27 2.44
C GLY A 444 7.79 41.10 1.44
N ASP A 445 7.42 40.52 0.30
CA ASP A 445 6.67 41.22 -0.74
C ASP A 445 5.14 41.20 -0.52
N GLY A 446 4.69 40.54 0.56
CA GLY A 446 3.28 40.39 0.93
C GLY A 446 2.59 39.21 0.24
N LEU A 447 3.29 38.48 -0.63
CA LEU A 447 2.80 37.28 -1.27
C LEU A 447 3.41 36.04 -0.61
N ALA A 448 2.65 34.95 -0.63
CA ALA A 448 3.16 33.68 -0.13
C ALA A 448 4.19 33.10 -1.11
N ASP A 449 5.42 32.96 -0.65
CA ASP A 449 6.49 32.25 -1.35
C ASP A 449 6.33 30.73 -1.25
N MET A 450 5.67 30.26 -0.18
CA MET A 450 5.45 28.85 0.11
C MET A 450 3.99 28.60 0.48
N SER A 451 3.41 27.49 0.02
CA SER A 451 2.01 27.12 0.29
C SER A 451 1.82 25.61 0.41
N PHE A 452 1.21 25.16 1.52
CA PHE A 452 1.00 23.75 1.84
C PHE A 452 -0.44 23.49 2.33
N VAL A 453 -1.00 22.31 2.06
CA VAL A 453 -2.26 21.84 2.67
C VAL A 453 -1.93 20.87 3.80
N LEU A 454 -2.52 21.07 4.97
CA LEU A 454 -2.45 20.10 6.07
C LEU A 454 -3.73 19.25 6.09
N ARG A 455 -3.62 17.97 5.70
CA ARG A 455 -4.72 17.00 5.85
C ARG A 455 -4.76 16.50 7.28
N GLY A 456 -5.94 16.48 7.90
CA GLY A 456 -6.12 16.11 9.33
C GLY A 456 -6.68 17.23 10.22
N ALA A 457 -6.84 18.44 9.67
CA ALA A 457 -7.55 19.59 10.25
C ALA A 457 -7.14 20.02 11.67
N PRO A 458 -5.87 20.38 11.93
CA PRO A 458 -5.52 21.10 13.15
C PRO A 458 -5.85 22.60 13.04
N THR A 459 -6.20 23.21 14.18
CA THR A 459 -5.94 24.64 14.39
C THR A 459 -4.49 24.74 14.82
N LEU A 460 -3.62 25.36 14.02
CA LEU A 460 -2.21 25.49 14.35
C LEU A 460 -1.98 26.56 15.42
N THR A 461 -0.94 26.36 16.20
CA THR A 461 -0.40 27.33 17.15
C THR A 461 1.07 27.61 16.84
N ALA A 462 1.62 28.68 17.43
CA ALA A 462 3.04 28.98 17.29
C ALA A 462 3.97 27.85 17.81
N PHE A 463 3.47 26.91 18.61
CA PHE A 463 4.25 25.78 19.13
C PHE A 463 4.44 24.64 18.12
N ASP A 464 3.66 24.66 17.03
CA ASP A 464 3.70 23.66 15.96
C ASP A 464 4.70 24.05 14.85
N LEU A 465 5.35 25.22 15.00
CA LEU A 465 6.32 25.77 14.06
C LEU A 465 7.68 25.96 14.73
N LEU A 466 8.75 25.54 14.05
CA LEU A 466 10.13 25.92 14.35
C LEU A 466 10.52 27.02 13.36
N LEU A 467 10.59 28.26 13.85
CA LEU A 467 10.94 29.43 13.07
C LEU A 467 12.32 29.93 13.54
N ALA A 468 13.12 30.46 12.60
CA ALA A 468 14.45 31.01 12.86
C ALA A 468 14.46 32.12 13.93
#